data_AF-A0AAV6A776-F1
#
_entry.id   AF-A0AAV6A776-F1
#
_cell.length_a   1.000
_cell.length_b   1.000
_cell.length_c   1.000
_cell.angle_alpha   90.00
_cell.angle_beta   90.00
_cell.angle_gamma   90.00
#
_symmetry.space_group_name_H-M   'P 1'
#
loop_
_entity.id
_entity.type
_entity.pdbx_description
1 polymer ?
#
loop_
_entity_poly.entity_id
_entity_poly.type
_entity_poly.pdbx_seq_one_letter_code
_entity_poly.pdbx_strand_id
1 'polypeptide(L)'
;MLRDVSAGGYQFLPGISAFSSGVVASPGWEIVHATLSAPVPWRDGFTRIDRHLREAGRPRAALCGIELRSPAPFSFGGFDEFNQGYRALLAEWKILVGDDNPLPRTNVAPVTGAPREPSLFAFSYTVAGATPAPTFVVAGAGEMRERARGPDGIVRHGDTSTGAMREKARFVMDTMQARLRALGGSWDRVMVIDVYTAQPIHDLIEHEILPVAGPAAVHGVHWYPSRPPIQGLEYEMDLRGLRRELIL
;
A
#
# COMPACT_ATOMS: atom_id res chain seq x y z
N MET A 1 12.34 2.77 13.91
CA MET A 1 12.59 4.22 13.79
C MET A 1 12.42 4.62 12.33
N LEU A 2 11.91 5.81 12.05
CA LEU A 2 11.79 6.31 10.68
C LEU A 2 13.18 6.60 10.08
N ARG A 3 13.31 6.44 8.76
CA ARG A 3 14.53 6.72 7.99
C ARG A 3 14.24 7.78 6.94
N ASP A 4 15.20 8.69 6.72
CA ASP A 4 15.04 9.82 5.82
C ASP A 4 15.29 9.47 4.36
N VAL A 5 14.46 10.05 3.47
CA VAL A 5 14.71 10.18 2.03
C VAL A 5 14.76 11.66 1.70
N SER A 6 15.83 12.35 2.09
CA SER A 6 15.91 13.82 2.01
C SER A 6 15.71 14.37 0.60
N ALA A 7 16.27 13.71 -0.43
CA ALA A 7 16.05 14.07 -1.83
C ALA A 7 14.59 13.89 -2.29
N GLY A 8 13.85 13.03 -1.59
CA GLY A 8 12.44 12.74 -1.80
C GLY A 8 11.49 13.57 -0.94
N GLY A 9 11.94 14.26 0.10
CA GLY A 9 11.06 15.06 0.97
C GLY A 9 10.11 14.24 1.85
N TYR A 10 10.50 13.03 2.23
CA TYR A 10 9.72 12.18 3.15
C TYR A 10 10.62 11.32 4.04
N GLN A 11 9.99 10.72 5.06
CA GLN A 11 10.58 9.67 5.89
C GLN A 11 9.78 8.38 5.68
N PHE A 12 10.43 7.23 5.76
CA PHE A 12 9.78 5.93 5.65
C PHE A 12 9.95 5.09 6.92
N LEU A 13 8.96 4.27 7.21
CA LEU A 13 9.03 3.22 8.21
C LEU A 13 9.52 1.94 7.55
N PRO A 14 10.70 1.40 7.92
CA PRO A 14 11.20 0.16 7.34
C PRO A 14 10.17 -0.98 7.41
N GLY A 15 10.25 -1.87 6.42
CA GLY A 15 9.36 -3.02 6.27
C GLY A 15 10.14 -4.27 5.90
N ILE A 16 9.58 -5.06 5.00
CA ILE A 16 10.28 -6.22 4.42
C ILE A 16 11.08 -5.79 3.19
N SER A 17 11.92 -6.68 2.65
CA SER A 17 12.74 -6.38 1.46
C SER A 17 11.91 -5.88 0.27
N ALA A 18 10.66 -6.32 0.14
CA ALA A 18 9.76 -5.98 -0.95
C ALA A 18 9.18 -4.56 -0.87
N PHE A 19 8.96 -4.00 0.32
CA PHE A 19 8.32 -2.68 0.52
C PHE A 19 8.47 -2.17 1.97
N SER A 20 8.43 -0.85 2.13
CA SER A 20 8.37 -0.21 3.45
C SER A 20 6.97 -0.33 4.07
N SER A 21 6.87 -0.22 5.38
CA SER A 21 5.57 -0.29 6.08
C SER A 21 4.71 0.96 5.86
N GLY A 22 5.31 2.06 5.38
CA GLY A 22 4.63 3.32 5.13
C GLY A 22 5.58 4.49 5.05
N VAL A 23 5.05 5.65 4.67
CA VAL A 23 5.78 6.92 4.56
C VAL A 23 4.99 8.07 5.17
N VAL A 24 5.71 9.12 5.58
CA VAL A 24 5.15 10.40 6.02
C VAL A 24 5.95 11.54 5.38
N ALA A 25 5.25 12.55 4.87
CA ALA A 25 5.89 13.73 4.29
C ALA A 25 6.72 14.48 5.35
N SER A 26 7.91 14.93 4.96
CA SER A 26 8.72 15.81 5.80
C SER A 26 8.13 17.23 5.83
N PRO A 27 8.47 18.08 6.81
CA PRO A 27 8.06 19.48 6.82
C PRO A 27 8.39 20.20 5.50
N GLY A 28 7.43 20.98 4.98
CA GLY A 28 7.55 21.66 3.68
C GLY A 28 7.19 20.79 2.47
N TRP A 29 6.80 19.53 2.70
CA TRP A 29 6.33 18.60 1.67
C TRP A 29 4.92 18.08 1.99
N GLU A 30 4.21 17.68 0.94
CA GLU A 30 2.97 16.91 1.02
C GLU A 30 2.96 15.79 -0.02
N ILE A 31 2.18 14.73 0.23
CA ILE A 31 2.02 13.58 -0.65
C ILE A 31 0.79 13.80 -1.53
N VAL A 32 0.99 13.67 -2.83
CA VAL A 32 -0.05 13.55 -3.84
C VAL A 32 -0.19 12.08 -4.20
N HIS A 33 -1.44 11.61 -4.30
CA HIS A 33 -1.76 10.30 -4.86
C HIS A 33 -2.31 10.47 -6.27
N ALA A 34 -1.81 9.68 -7.21
CA ALA A 34 -2.20 9.72 -8.60
C ALA A 34 -2.63 8.32 -9.06
N THR A 35 -3.90 8.20 -9.45
CA THR A 35 -4.48 6.97 -10.01
C THR A 35 -4.49 7.06 -11.53
N LEU A 36 -4.11 5.99 -12.21
CA LEU A 36 -4.22 5.90 -13.66
C LEU A 36 -5.66 5.55 -14.06
N SER A 37 -6.19 6.25 -15.06
CA SER A 37 -7.48 5.95 -15.70
C SER A 37 -7.56 4.50 -16.22
N ALA A 38 -6.43 3.93 -16.65
CA ALA A 38 -6.29 2.53 -16.97
C ALA A 38 -4.93 2.00 -16.47
N PRO A 39 -4.87 0.81 -15.85
CA PRO A 39 -3.60 0.20 -15.47
C PRO A 39 -2.72 -0.06 -16.69
N VAL A 40 -1.42 0.12 -16.53
CA VAL A 40 -0.41 -0.18 -17.56
C VAL A 40 0.62 -1.16 -17.01
N PRO A 41 1.27 -2.00 -17.83
CA PRO A 41 2.31 -2.92 -17.37
C PRO A 41 3.32 -2.20 -16.47
N TRP A 42 3.66 -2.79 -15.32
CA TRP A 42 4.31 -2.02 -14.25
C TRP A 42 5.63 -1.37 -14.67
N ARG A 43 6.39 -2.01 -15.58
CA ARG A 43 7.64 -1.43 -16.14
C ARG A 43 7.36 -0.16 -16.96
N ASP A 44 6.35 -0.18 -17.82
CA ASP A 44 5.89 1.01 -18.54
C ASP A 44 5.31 2.06 -17.58
N GLY A 45 4.68 1.59 -16.50
CA GLY A 45 4.22 2.40 -15.38
C GLY A 45 5.35 3.21 -14.75
N PHE A 46 6.51 2.60 -14.51
CA PHE A 46 7.70 3.34 -14.04
C PHE A 46 8.16 4.40 -15.05
N THR A 47 8.18 4.11 -16.36
CA THR A 47 8.47 5.15 -17.37
C THR A 47 7.45 6.30 -17.32
N ARG A 48 6.17 5.99 -17.08
CA ARG A 48 5.11 7.02 -16.91
C ARG A 48 5.31 7.85 -15.64
N ILE A 49 5.66 7.21 -14.52
CA ILE A 49 6.01 7.89 -13.25
C ILE A 49 7.17 8.84 -13.46
N ASP A 50 8.25 8.40 -14.12
CA ASP A 50 9.44 9.22 -14.37
C ASP A 50 9.10 10.51 -15.14
N ARG A 51 8.28 10.38 -16.18
CA ARG A 51 7.79 11.53 -16.95
C ARG A 51 6.95 12.46 -16.08
N HIS A 52 5.98 11.91 -15.34
CA HIS A 52 5.10 12.70 -14.47
C HIS A 52 5.88 13.45 -13.38
N LEU A 53 6.86 12.80 -12.75
CA LEU A 53 7.72 13.44 -11.75
C LEU A 53 8.54 14.58 -12.35
N ARG A 54 9.10 14.41 -13.55
CA ARG A 54 9.82 15.50 -14.25
C ARG A 54 8.91 16.69 -14.55
N GLU A 55 7.70 16.44 -15.05
CA GLU A 55 6.69 17.49 -15.30
C GLU A 55 6.31 18.22 -14.00
N ALA A 56 6.25 17.50 -12.88
CA ALA A 56 6.03 18.07 -11.56
C ALA A 56 7.30 18.72 -10.93
N GLY A 57 8.44 18.74 -11.63
CA GLY A 57 9.70 19.28 -11.10
C GLY A 57 10.29 18.47 -9.95
N ARG A 58 10.02 17.16 -9.89
CA ARG A 58 10.42 16.25 -8.81
C ARG A 58 11.41 15.19 -9.30
N PRO A 59 12.41 14.82 -8.47
CA PRO A 59 13.29 13.71 -8.78
C PRO A 59 12.56 12.36 -8.59
N ARG A 60 13.10 11.28 -9.16
CA ARG A 60 12.62 9.91 -8.92
C ARG A 60 12.55 9.56 -7.44
N ALA A 61 13.47 10.10 -6.63
CA ALA A 61 13.48 9.93 -5.18
C ALA A 61 12.23 10.47 -4.48
N ALA A 62 11.43 11.33 -5.12
CA ALA A 62 10.15 11.83 -4.58
C ALA A 62 9.02 10.79 -4.66
N LEU A 63 9.18 9.72 -5.43
CA LEU A 63 8.27 8.58 -5.41
C LEU A 63 8.22 8.01 -3.99
N CYS A 64 7.02 7.85 -3.44
CA CYS A 64 6.80 7.44 -2.07
C CYS A 64 5.59 6.50 -1.90
N GLY A 65 5.13 5.86 -2.97
CA GLY A 65 4.14 4.79 -2.90
C GLY A 65 3.84 4.21 -4.28
N ILE A 66 3.54 2.92 -4.33
CA ILE A 66 3.19 2.19 -5.54
C ILE A 66 1.99 1.29 -5.28
N GLU A 67 1.01 1.31 -6.17
CA GLU A 67 -0.10 0.38 -6.15
C GLU A 67 -0.14 -0.40 -7.46
N LEU A 68 -0.19 -1.72 -7.34
CA LEU A 68 -0.21 -2.64 -8.45
C LEU A 68 -1.51 -3.43 -8.48
N ARG A 69 -1.91 -3.83 -9.69
CA ARG A 69 -2.92 -4.85 -9.93
C ARG A 69 -2.28 -5.99 -10.71
N SER A 70 -2.42 -7.21 -10.21
CA SER A 70 -1.85 -8.41 -10.81
C SER A 70 -2.94 -9.30 -11.43
N PRO A 71 -2.61 -10.18 -12.39
CA PRO A 71 -3.60 -11.04 -13.04
C PRO A 71 -4.27 -12.03 -12.07
N ALA A 72 -3.49 -12.53 -11.13
CA ALA A 72 -3.89 -13.48 -10.10
C ALA A 72 -2.93 -13.38 -8.90
N PRO A 73 -3.29 -13.91 -7.72
CA PRO A 73 -2.36 -14.08 -6.61
C PRO A 73 -1.19 -14.99 -7.02
N PHE A 74 0.00 -14.60 -6.60
CA PHE A 74 1.25 -15.33 -6.79
C PHE A 74 1.35 -16.51 -5.82
N SER A 75 2.07 -17.56 -6.23
CA SER A 75 2.66 -18.47 -5.24
C SER A 75 3.70 -17.72 -4.40
N PHE A 76 4.08 -18.24 -3.23
CA PHE A 76 5.15 -17.63 -2.42
C PHE A 76 6.45 -17.43 -3.22
N GLY A 77 6.90 -18.47 -3.94
CA GLY A 77 8.09 -18.39 -4.78
C GLY A 77 7.95 -17.41 -5.95
N GLY A 78 6.78 -17.38 -6.60
CA GLY A 78 6.51 -16.42 -7.67
C GLY A 78 6.46 -14.98 -7.17
N PHE A 79 5.99 -14.75 -5.94
CA PHE A 79 6.02 -13.44 -5.31
C PHE A 79 7.46 -13.01 -4.99
N ASP A 80 8.31 -13.92 -4.51
CA ASP A 80 9.72 -13.66 -4.28
C ASP A 80 10.45 -13.31 -5.59
N GLU A 81 10.21 -14.05 -6.66
CA GLU A 81 10.77 -13.77 -8.00
C GLU A 81 10.33 -12.40 -8.51
N PHE A 82 9.03 -12.09 -8.43
CA PHE A 82 8.50 -10.78 -8.79
C PHE A 82 9.18 -9.66 -8.00
N ASN A 83 9.34 -9.84 -6.68
CA ASN A 83 9.95 -8.85 -5.81
C ASN A 83 11.46 -8.66 -6.09
N GLN A 84 12.17 -9.70 -6.53
CA GLN A 84 13.57 -9.56 -6.97
C GLN A 84 13.67 -8.64 -8.19
N GLY A 85 12.83 -8.87 -9.21
CA GLY A 85 12.79 -8.02 -10.41
C GLY A 85 12.37 -6.58 -10.11
N TYR A 86 11.39 -6.40 -9.21
CA TYR A 86 10.96 -5.09 -8.73
C TYR A 86 12.09 -4.34 -8.00
N ARG A 87 12.77 -4.99 -7.06
CA ARG A 87 13.91 -4.39 -6.32
C ARG A 87 15.08 -4.05 -7.24
N ALA A 88 15.36 -4.88 -8.24
CA ALA A 88 16.41 -4.59 -9.23
C ALA A 88 16.11 -3.29 -9.98
N LEU A 89 14.86 -3.04 -10.38
CA LEU A 89 14.46 -1.78 -11.00
C LEU A 89 14.63 -0.60 -10.04
N LEU A 90 14.25 -0.74 -8.77
CA LEU A 90 14.44 0.33 -7.77
C LEU A 90 15.93 0.66 -7.53
N ALA A 91 16.80 -0.35 -7.60
CA ALA A 91 18.25 -0.16 -7.51
C ALA A 91 18.79 0.60 -8.74
N GLU A 92 18.35 0.24 -9.95
CA GLU A 92 18.68 0.97 -11.18
C GLU A 92 18.24 2.44 -11.11
N TRP A 93 17.06 2.68 -10.53
CA TRP A 93 16.51 4.01 -10.28
C TRP A 93 17.17 4.78 -9.13
N LYS A 94 18.11 4.15 -8.40
CA LYS A 94 18.80 4.70 -7.22
C LYS A 94 17.82 5.18 -6.14
N ILE A 95 16.72 4.44 -5.95
CA ILE A 95 15.70 4.73 -4.93
C ILE A 95 16.04 4.09 -3.57
N LEU A 96 16.73 2.95 -3.56
CA LEU A 96 17.03 2.21 -2.33
C LEU A 96 17.86 3.06 -1.36
N VAL A 97 17.59 2.90 -0.05
CA VAL A 97 18.31 3.60 1.03
C VAL A 97 19.19 2.60 1.77
N GLY A 98 20.40 2.39 1.25
CA GLY A 98 21.17 1.19 1.55
C GLY A 98 20.48 -0.02 0.90
N ASP A 99 20.19 -1.05 1.68
CA ASP A 99 19.47 -2.25 1.19
C ASP A 99 17.94 -2.15 1.30
N ASP A 100 17.44 -1.12 1.98
CA ASP A 100 16.02 -0.93 2.28
C ASP A 100 15.28 -0.33 1.08
N ASN A 101 14.09 -0.89 0.81
CA ASN A 101 13.13 -0.29 -0.09
C ASN A 101 12.28 0.75 0.68
N PRO A 102 12.35 2.05 0.35
CA PRO A 102 11.58 3.07 1.06
C PRO A 102 10.10 3.13 0.61
N LEU A 103 9.73 2.45 -0.48
CA LEU A 103 8.41 2.56 -1.07
C LEU A 103 7.40 1.63 -0.40
N PRO A 104 6.30 2.16 0.16
CA PRO A 104 5.16 1.36 0.55
C PRO A 104 4.45 0.86 -0.69
N ARG A 105 3.84 -0.32 -0.58
CA ARG A 105 3.20 -0.96 -1.73
C ARG A 105 1.92 -1.67 -1.36
N THR A 106 0.95 -1.56 -2.24
CA THR A 106 -0.20 -2.46 -2.32
C THR A 106 -0.13 -3.21 -3.65
N ASN A 107 -0.29 -4.53 -3.64
CA ASN A 107 -0.35 -5.33 -4.86
C ASN A 107 -1.45 -6.37 -4.70
N VAL A 108 -2.50 -6.29 -5.50
CA VAL A 108 -3.67 -7.16 -5.37
C VAL A 108 -4.13 -7.66 -6.72
N ALA A 109 -4.89 -8.74 -6.74
CA ALA A 109 -5.44 -9.32 -7.97
C ALA A 109 -6.95 -9.09 -8.04
N PRO A 110 -7.45 -8.20 -8.92
CA PRO A 110 -8.89 -7.99 -9.09
C PRO A 110 -9.63 -9.30 -9.39
N VAL A 111 -10.81 -9.48 -8.80
CA VAL A 111 -11.70 -10.63 -9.09
C VAL A 111 -12.30 -10.50 -10.49
N THR A 112 -12.58 -9.27 -10.91
CA THR A 112 -13.10 -8.93 -12.24
C THR A 112 -12.25 -7.83 -12.85
N GLY A 113 -12.01 -7.89 -14.15
CA GLY A 113 -11.21 -6.87 -14.86
C GLY A 113 -9.72 -6.89 -14.51
N ALA A 114 -9.19 -8.04 -14.06
CA ALA A 114 -7.76 -8.18 -13.82
C ALA A 114 -6.95 -7.88 -15.09
N PRO A 115 -5.80 -7.18 -14.98
CA PRO A 115 -4.92 -6.96 -16.11
C PRO A 115 -4.28 -8.28 -16.56
N ARG A 116 -3.70 -8.29 -17.77
CA ARG A 116 -3.03 -9.48 -18.34
C ARG A 116 -1.67 -9.77 -17.71
N GLU A 117 -1.03 -8.76 -17.14
CA GLU A 117 0.24 -8.85 -16.42
C GLU A 117 0.26 -7.84 -15.26
N PRO A 118 1.19 -7.98 -14.28
CA PRO A 118 1.30 -7.02 -13.19
C PRO A 118 1.41 -5.59 -13.71
N SER A 119 0.48 -4.75 -13.29
CA SER A 119 0.28 -3.42 -13.87
C SER A 119 0.22 -2.36 -12.78
N LEU A 120 0.79 -1.19 -13.06
CA LEU A 120 0.68 -0.01 -12.21
C LEU A 120 -0.75 0.51 -12.26
N PHE A 121 -1.36 0.69 -11.09
CA PHE A 121 -2.69 1.25 -10.91
C PHE A 121 -2.63 2.69 -10.40
N ALA A 122 -1.82 2.92 -9.37
CA ALA A 122 -1.62 4.24 -8.79
C ALA A 122 -0.20 4.38 -8.23
N PHE A 123 0.20 5.61 -7.97
CA PHE A 123 1.45 5.93 -7.28
C PHE A 123 1.31 7.19 -6.45
N SER A 124 2.16 7.30 -5.44
CA SER A 124 2.22 8.47 -4.56
C SER A 124 3.58 9.14 -4.66
N TYR A 125 3.61 10.46 -4.61
CA TYR A 125 4.85 11.23 -4.68
C TYR A 125 4.74 12.53 -3.89
N THR A 126 5.88 13.09 -3.50
CA THR A 126 5.89 14.36 -2.77
C THR A 126 5.95 15.57 -3.70
N VAL A 127 5.26 16.63 -3.30
CA VAL A 127 5.40 18.00 -3.84
C VAL A 127 5.66 18.97 -2.71
N ALA A 128 6.23 20.13 -3.02
CA ALA A 128 6.39 21.19 -2.03
C ALA A 128 5.00 21.64 -1.56
N GLY A 129 4.79 21.71 -0.25
CA GLY A 129 3.49 22.01 0.32
C GLY A 129 3.56 22.20 1.83
N ALA A 130 2.65 23.01 2.36
CA ALA A 130 2.52 23.21 3.79
C ALA A 130 1.15 22.73 4.23
N THR A 131 1.13 21.57 4.88
CA THR A 131 -0.10 21.01 5.45
C THR A 131 -0.13 21.26 6.95
N PRO A 132 -1.28 21.60 7.55
CA PRO A 132 -1.42 21.74 9.00
C PRO A 132 -0.99 20.48 9.77
N ALA A 133 -1.05 19.31 9.11
CA ALA A 133 -0.56 18.05 9.63
C ALA A 133 0.02 17.20 8.48
N PRO A 134 1.15 16.50 8.67
CA PRO A 134 1.81 15.69 7.63
C PRO A 134 0.88 14.72 6.87
N THR A 135 1.00 14.64 5.55
CA THR A 135 0.36 13.56 4.78
C THR A 135 1.15 12.26 4.88
N PHE A 136 0.47 11.11 4.81
CA PHE A 136 1.10 9.79 4.95
C PHE A 136 0.41 8.74 4.09
N VAL A 137 1.13 7.65 3.80
CA VAL A 137 0.63 6.43 3.17
C VAL A 137 1.10 5.25 4.00
N VAL A 138 0.18 4.37 4.40
CA VAL A 138 0.48 3.08 5.02
C VAL A 138 0.43 2.00 3.96
N ALA A 139 1.43 1.13 3.89
CA ALA A 139 1.47 0.05 2.91
C ALA A 139 0.37 -0.99 3.14
N GLY A 140 -0.02 -1.68 2.07
CA GLY A 140 -0.83 -2.88 2.14
C GLY A 140 -0.29 -3.91 3.15
N ALA A 141 -1.19 -4.53 3.90
CA ALA A 141 -0.88 -5.74 4.68
C ALA A 141 -2.01 -6.75 4.56
N GLY A 142 -1.66 -7.98 4.18
CA GLY A 142 -2.54 -9.14 4.27
C GLY A 142 -2.51 -9.79 5.66
N GLU A 143 -3.33 -10.82 5.87
CA GLU A 143 -3.44 -11.57 7.13
C GLU A 143 -2.26 -12.53 7.43
N MET A 144 -1.05 -12.14 7.05
CA MET A 144 0.17 -12.92 7.22
C MET A 144 0.88 -12.54 8.52
N ARG A 145 1.15 -13.52 9.38
CA ARG A 145 1.96 -13.32 10.60
C ARG A 145 3.39 -12.94 10.23
N GLU A 146 3.95 -11.98 10.97
CA GLU A 146 5.33 -11.54 10.74
C GLU A 146 6.32 -12.71 10.76
N ARG A 147 7.31 -12.67 9.86
CA ARG A 147 8.41 -13.65 9.74
C ARG A 147 8.00 -15.06 9.32
N ALA A 148 6.71 -15.33 9.14
CA ALA A 148 6.27 -16.60 8.59
C ALA A 148 6.64 -16.72 7.10
N ARG A 149 6.98 -17.94 6.69
CA ARG A 149 7.36 -18.26 5.31
C ARG A 149 6.52 -19.44 4.84
N GLY A 150 5.29 -19.16 4.44
CA GLY A 150 4.39 -20.17 3.89
C GLY A 150 2.97 -20.12 4.46
N PRO A 151 2.14 -21.09 4.08
CA PRO A 151 0.71 -21.09 4.40
C PRO A 151 0.39 -21.12 5.89
N ASP A 152 1.23 -21.75 6.71
CA ASP A 152 1.05 -21.82 8.18
C ASP A 152 1.13 -20.44 8.86
N GLY A 153 1.70 -19.45 8.16
CA GLY A 153 1.72 -18.05 8.59
C GLY A 153 0.40 -17.31 8.41
N ILE A 154 -0.51 -17.85 7.60
CA ILE A 154 -1.77 -17.20 7.25
C ILE A 154 -2.76 -17.40 8.39
N VAL A 155 -3.30 -16.29 8.91
CA VAL A 155 -4.34 -16.33 9.94
C VAL A 155 -5.55 -17.08 9.40
N ARG A 156 -5.95 -18.16 10.08
CA ARG A 156 -7.11 -18.99 9.70
C ARG A 156 -7.03 -19.44 8.23
N HIS A 157 -5.86 -19.95 7.83
CA HIS A 157 -5.60 -20.41 6.46
C HIS A 157 -6.70 -21.36 5.94
N GLY A 158 -7.21 -21.09 4.73
CA GLY A 158 -8.25 -21.88 4.07
C GLY A 158 -9.68 -21.72 4.61
N ASP A 159 -9.88 -21.02 5.73
CA ASP A 159 -11.19 -20.76 6.32
C ASP A 159 -11.71 -19.38 5.90
N THR A 160 -12.83 -19.36 5.20
CA THR A 160 -13.53 -18.13 4.75
C THR A 160 -14.90 -17.98 5.41
N SER A 161 -15.15 -18.69 6.51
CA SER A 161 -16.34 -18.45 7.33
C SER A 161 -16.35 -17.00 7.85
N THR A 162 -17.54 -16.47 8.14
CA THR A 162 -17.69 -15.11 8.68
C THR A 162 -16.79 -14.88 9.90
N GLY A 163 -16.72 -15.86 10.81
CA GLY A 163 -15.87 -15.77 12.00
C GLY A 163 -14.38 -15.68 11.66
N ALA A 164 -13.90 -16.50 10.71
CA ALA A 164 -12.51 -16.46 10.27
C ALA A 164 -12.17 -15.15 9.53
N MET A 165 -13.05 -14.67 8.66
CA MET A 165 -12.84 -13.40 7.96
C MET A 165 -12.79 -12.21 8.92
N ARG A 166 -13.61 -12.21 9.98
CA ARG A 166 -13.53 -11.20 11.05
C ARG A 166 -12.20 -11.27 11.80
N GLU A 167 -11.70 -12.46 12.11
CA GLU A 167 -10.39 -12.63 12.76
C GLU A 167 -9.24 -12.14 11.87
N LYS A 168 -9.27 -12.46 10.58
CA LYS A 168 -8.31 -11.96 9.58
C LYS A 168 -8.35 -10.42 9.49
N ALA A 169 -9.54 -9.83 9.44
CA ALA A 169 -9.71 -8.39 9.40
C ALA A 169 -9.18 -7.69 10.65
N ARG A 170 -9.46 -8.22 11.85
CA ARG A 170 -8.89 -7.70 13.12
C ARG A 170 -7.38 -7.70 13.11
N PHE A 171 -6.78 -8.83 12.69
CA PHE A 171 -5.32 -8.94 12.62
C PHE A 171 -4.70 -7.88 11.69
N VAL A 172 -5.31 -7.66 10.52
CA VAL A 172 -4.85 -6.63 9.58
C VAL A 172 -5.09 -5.22 10.13
N MET A 173 -6.21 -4.97 10.82
CA MET A 173 -6.49 -3.69 11.47
C MET A 173 -5.48 -3.36 12.58
N ASP A 174 -5.08 -4.35 13.38
CA ASP A 174 -4.00 -4.18 14.37
C ASP A 174 -2.68 -3.80 13.69
N THR A 175 -2.39 -4.43 12.54
CA THR A 175 -1.21 -4.10 11.72
C THR A 175 -1.28 -2.66 11.18
N MET A 176 -2.44 -2.24 10.65
CA MET A 176 -2.66 -0.86 10.18
C MET A 176 -2.47 0.15 11.31
N GLN A 177 -3.04 -0.13 12.49
CA GLN A 177 -2.90 0.75 13.65
C GLN A 177 -1.46 0.85 14.13
N ALA A 178 -0.72 -0.26 14.16
CA ALA A 178 0.70 -0.27 14.53
C ALA A 178 1.55 0.56 13.56
N ARG A 179 1.36 0.37 12.25
CA ARG A 179 2.07 1.14 11.21
C ARG A 179 1.74 2.63 11.27
N LEU A 180 0.46 2.97 11.40
CA LEU A 180 0.00 4.36 11.50
C LEU A 180 0.62 5.08 12.70
N ARG A 181 0.59 4.45 13.89
CA ARG A 181 1.22 5.00 15.10
C ARG A 181 2.73 5.18 14.93
N ALA A 182 3.40 4.21 14.30
CA ALA A 182 4.84 4.27 14.07
C ALA A 182 5.27 5.38 13.08
N LEU A 183 4.36 5.83 12.21
CA LEU A 183 4.52 7.02 11.36
C LEU A 183 4.19 8.34 12.08
N GLY A 184 3.79 8.29 13.36
CA GLY A 184 3.29 9.46 14.10
C GLY A 184 1.90 9.91 13.66
N GLY A 185 1.16 9.05 12.98
CA GLY A 185 -0.22 9.29 12.56
C GLY A 185 -1.24 8.80 13.59
N SER A 186 -2.49 9.17 13.34
CA SER A 186 -3.64 8.84 14.17
C SER A 186 -4.88 8.68 13.29
N TRP A 187 -5.86 7.91 13.75
CA TRP A 187 -7.01 7.55 12.93
C TRP A 187 -7.82 8.75 12.45
N ASP A 188 -7.96 9.80 13.25
CA ASP A 188 -8.63 11.06 12.89
C ASP A 188 -8.03 11.79 11.66
N ARG A 189 -6.85 11.35 11.21
CA ARG A 189 -6.15 11.90 10.03
C ARG A 189 -6.22 10.99 8.81
N VAL A 190 -6.80 9.81 8.95
CA VAL A 190 -7.03 8.88 7.83
C VAL A 190 -8.19 9.41 7.02
N MET A 191 -7.98 9.55 5.71
CA MET A 191 -8.98 10.06 4.77
C MET A 191 -9.41 9.00 3.76
N VAL A 192 -8.60 7.97 3.55
CA VAL A 192 -8.94 6.85 2.67
C VAL A 192 -8.58 5.55 3.38
N ILE A 193 -9.52 4.62 3.38
CA ILE A 193 -9.38 3.26 3.87
C ILE A 193 -9.73 2.34 2.70
N ASP A 194 -8.73 1.65 2.16
CA ASP A 194 -8.93 0.71 1.06
C ASP A 194 -8.93 -0.73 1.59
N VAL A 195 -9.93 -1.51 1.20
CA VAL A 195 -10.07 -2.92 1.57
C VAL A 195 -10.05 -3.79 0.33
N TYR A 196 -9.24 -4.83 0.39
CA TYR A 196 -9.02 -5.79 -0.69
C TYR A 196 -9.43 -7.17 -0.22
N THR A 197 -10.63 -7.58 -0.62
CA THR A 197 -11.12 -8.94 -0.40
C THR A 197 -12.10 -9.34 -1.49
N ALA A 198 -12.10 -10.63 -1.84
CA ALA A 198 -13.12 -11.24 -2.68
C ALA A 198 -14.34 -11.71 -1.89
N GLN A 199 -14.27 -11.65 -0.56
CA GLN A 199 -15.30 -12.13 0.35
C GLN A 199 -16.34 -11.03 0.65
N PRO A 200 -17.54 -11.38 1.13
CA PRO A 200 -18.52 -10.40 1.58
C PRO A 200 -17.95 -9.46 2.66
N ILE A 201 -18.10 -8.15 2.46
CA ILE A 201 -17.40 -7.13 3.26
C ILE A 201 -18.27 -6.51 4.37
N HIS A 202 -19.59 -6.65 4.32
CA HIS A 202 -20.53 -5.95 5.20
C HIS A 202 -20.18 -6.10 6.69
N ASP A 203 -20.06 -7.34 7.17
CA ASP A 203 -19.76 -7.64 8.57
C ASP A 203 -18.36 -7.16 8.99
N LEU A 204 -17.41 -7.10 8.05
CA LEU A 204 -16.05 -6.63 8.31
C LEU A 204 -16.06 -5.11 8.52
N ILE A 205 -16.75 -4.38 7.65
CA ILE A 205 -16.91 -2.92 7.77
C ILE A 205 -17.58 -2.58 9.10
N GLU A 206 -18.75 -3.16 9.37
CA GLU A 206 -19.58 -2.80 10.52
C GLU A 206 -18.87 -3.07 11.85
N HIS A 207 -18.17 -4.19 11.96
CA HIS A 207 -17.68 -4.65 13.25
C HIS A 207 -16.17 -4.52 13.46
N GLU A 208 -15.36 -4.53 12.39
CA GLU A 208 -13.90 -4.58 12.51
C GLU A 208 -13.22 -3.31 12.02
N ILE A 209 -13.82 -2.58 11.08
CA ILE A 209 -13.20 -1.40 10.47
C ILE A 209 -13.75 -0.09 11.06
N LEU A 210 -15.04 0.18 10.91
CA LEU A 210 -15.63 1.47 11.32
C LEU A 210 -15.46 1.76 12.82
N PRO A 211 -15.62 0.79 13.75
CA PRO A 211 -15.42 1.04 15.18
C PRO A 211 -14.00 1.50 15.51
N VAL A 212 -12.99 0.96 14.80
CA VAL A 212 -11.57 1.31 15.00
C VAL A 212 -11.22 2.62 14.32
N ALA A 213 -11.76 2.88 13.13
CA ALA A 213 -11.58 4.14 12.41
C ALA A 213 -12.17 5.34 13.16
N GLY A 214 -13.21 5.11 13.98
CA GLY A 214 -13.81 6.12 14.84
C GLY A 214 -14.28 7.33 14.01
N PRO A 215 -13.89 8.57 14.37
CA PRO A 215 -14.27 9.76 13.60
C PRO A 215 -13.88 9.72 12.12
N ALA A 216 -12.83 8.99 11.73
CA ALA A 216 -12.45 8.88 10.32
C ALA A 216 -13.40 8.02 9.48
N ALA A 217 -14.31 7.27 10.11
CA ALA A 217 -15.37 6.53 9.44
C ALA A 217 -16.25 7.41 8.54
N VAL A 218 -16.32 8.73 8.79
CA VAL A 218 -17.07 9.69 7.95
C VAL A 218 -16.57 9.73 6.50
N HIS A 219 -15.32 9.34 6.27
CA HIS A 219 -14.72 9.28 4.94
C HIS A 219 -15.08 8.00 4.17
N GLY A 220 -15.75 7.05 4.82
CA GLY A 220 -16.15 5.79 4.21
C GLY A 220 -15.01 4.80 4.04
N VAL A 221 -15.33 3.68 3.38
CA VAL A 221 -14.41 2.60 3.04
C VAL A 221 -14.53 2.32 1.55
N HIS A 222 -13.40 2.25 0.86
CA HIS A 222 -13.35 1.85 -0.54
C HIS A 222 -13.06 0.37 -0.64
N TRP A 223 -14.04 -0.38 -1.13
CA TRP A 223 -13.87 -1.80 -1.37
C TRP A 223 -13.41 -2.04 -2.80
N TYR A 224 -12.27 -2.71 -2.92
CA TYR A 224 -11.82 -3.33 -4.16
C TYR A 224 -12.09 -4.83 -4.10
N PRO A 225 -13.01 -5.37 -4.93
CA PRO A 225 -13.22 -6.81 -5.07
C PRO A 225 -11.97 -7.47 -5.68
N SER A 226 -10.99 -7.77 -4.83
CA SER A 226 -9.64 -8.20 -5.18
C SER A 226 -9.12 -9.20 -4.16
N ARG A 227 -8.16 -10.02 -4.57
CA ARG A 227 -7.42 -10.93 -3.69
C ARG A 227 -6.07 -10.32 -3.32
N PRO A 228 -5.57 -10.54 -2.09
CA PRO A 228 -4.20 -10.18 -1.74
C PRO A 228 -3.16 -10.87 -2.67
N PRO A 229 -1.89 -10.45 -2.66
CA PRO A 229 -0.92 -10.84 -3.67
C PRO A 229 -0.46 -12.29 -3.55
N ILE A 230 -0.64 -12.97 -2.41
CA ILE A 230 -0.15 -14.33 -2.20
C ILE A 230 -1.34 -15.28 -2.10
N GLN A 231 -1.25 -16.42 -2.79
CA GLN A 231 -2.24 -17.50 -2.71
C GLN A 231 -2.48 -17.93 -1.25
N GLY A 232 -3.75 -18.09 -0.89
CA GLY A 232 -4.20 -18.47 0.45
C GLY A 232 -4.56 -17.27 1.35
N LEU A 233 -4.10 -16.06 1.03
CA LEU A 233 -4.58 -14.84 1.68
C LEU A 233 -5.94 -14.43 1.10
N GLU A 234 -6.80 -13.86 1.94
CA GLU A 234 -8.18 -13.50 1.65
C GLU A 234 -8.52 -12.05 2.01
N TYR A 235 -7.69 -11.37 2.81
CA TYR A 235 -7.97 -10.01 3.28
C TYR A 235 -6.71 -9.14 3.37
N GLU A 236 -6.70 -8.00 2.68
CA GLU A 236 -5.66 -6.98 2.77
C GLU A 236 -6.27 -5.59 2.93
N MET A 237 -5.55 -4.69 3.59
CA MET A 237 -5.92 -3.27 3.69
C MET A 237 -4.70 -2.38 3.51
N ASP A 238 -4.95 -1.19 2.99
CA ASP A 238 -4.07 -0.03 3.13
C ASP A 238 -4.88 1.20 3.56
N LEU A 239 -4.18 2.26 3.96
CA LEU A 239 -4.82 3.51 4.32
C LEU A 239 -3.89 4.70 4.08
N ARG A 240 -4.47 5.88 3.92
CA ARG A 240 -3.71 7.11 3.68
C ARG A 240 -4.42 8.35 4.21
N GLY A 241 -3.61 9.32 4.60
CA GLY A 241 -4.04 10.66 4.98
C GLY A 241 -3.41 11.66 4.02
N LEU A 242 -4.20 12.17 3.07
CA LEU A 242 -3.71 12.97 1.95
C LEU A 242 -4.35 14.37 1.93
N ARG A 243 -3.91 15.20 0.99
CA ARG A 243 -4.59 16.47 0.66
C ARG A 243 -4.99 16.58 -0.80
N ARG A 244 -4.37 15.79 -1.66
CA ARG A 244 -4.58 15.84 -3.10
C ARG A 244 -4.57 14.44 -3.69
N GLU A 245 -5.63 14.14 -4.44
CA GLU A 245 -5.74 12.97 -5.30
C GLU A 245 -5.92 13.44 -6.75
N LEU A 246 -5.35 12.70 -7.70
CA LEU A 246 -5.39 12.99 -9.13
C LEU A 246 -5.76 11.73 -9.90
N ILE A 247 -6.47 11.92 -11.02
CA ILE A 247 -6.65 10.89 -12.05
C ILE A 247 -5.80 11.29 -13.27
N LEU A 248 -4.99 10.36 -13.78
CA LEU A 248 -4.07 10.55 -14.91
C LEU A 248 -4.42 9.70 -16.14
#